data_AF-A0A6N7PWG5-F1
#
_entry.id   AF-A0A6N7PWG5-F1
#
_cell.length_a   1.000
_cell.length_b   1.000
_cell.length_c   1.000
_cell.angle_alpha   90.00
_cell.angle_beta   90.00
_cell.angle_gamma   90.00
#
_symmetry.space_group_name_H-M   'P 1'
#
loop_
_entity.id
_entity.type
_entity.pdbx_description
1 polymer ?
#
loop_
_entity_poly.entity_id
_entity_poly.type
_entity_poly.pdbx_seq_one_letter_code
_entity_poly.pdbx_strand_id
1 'polypeptide(L)'
;MTISLGLALGVVACGSGQAPPPPPPPQPVVAPPPVATAPAPPPPAPTAAAEPAPGKYTTEIVIHQAEIHGKVKLKAGKKLLIEPLVATSQTVPQKGNKAEVFRVVGKDGAESDWLLVAEGEVGETWVQGKSVEVTVLDEKKDALVNGQKAFHFAPGTMVRVRWQW
;
A
#
# COMPACT_ATOMS: atom_id res chain seq x y z
N MET A 1 -56.42 -17.85 3.56
CA MET A 1 -56.65 -16.52 4.16
C MET A 1 -56.11 -15.49 3.19
N THR A 2 -57.04 -14.74 2.59
CA THR A 2 -56.81 -13.69 1.60
C THR A 2 -56.84 -12.36 2.34
N ILE A 3 -55.86 -11.47 2.16
CA ILE A 3 -56.05 -10.03 2.39
C ILE A 3 -55.42 -9.26 1.25
N SER A 4 -56.27 -8.43 0.65
CA SER A 4 -56.11 -7.60 -0.51
C SER A 4 -55.34 -6.30 -0.23
N LEU A 5 -54.67 -5.83 -1.28
CA LEU A 5 -54.68 -4.48 -1.86
C LEU A 5 -54.76 -3.25 -0.92
N GLY A 6 -53.71 -2.42 -0.96
CA GLY A 6 -53.74 -1.02 -0.54
C GLY A 6 -53.11 -0.15 -1.63
N LEU A 7 -53.93 0.30 -2.57
CA LEU A 7 -53.64 1.30 -3.60
C LEU A 7 -53.74 2.70 -2.97
N ALA A 8 -52.77 3.59 -3.21
CA ALA A 8 -52.94 5.03 -2.97
C ALA A 8 -52.24 5.86 -4.04
N LEU A 9 -53.06 6.53 -4.85
CA LEU A 9 -52.79 7.74 -5.63
C LEU A 9 -52.11 8.79 -4.72
N GLY A 10 -51.22 9.69 -5.12
CA GLY A 10 -50.92 10.31 -6.41
C GLY A 10 -50.68 11.80 -6.12
N VAL A 11 -49.62 12.42 -6.66
CA VAL A 11 -49.55 13.88 -6.84
C VAL A 11 -48.73 14.19 -8.08
N VAL A 12 -49.38 14.86 -9.04
CA VAL A 12 -48.79 15.52 -10.20
C VAL A 12 -48.12 16.81 -9.70
N ALA A 13 -46.84 17.01 -10.02
CA ALA A 13 -46.20 18.32 -9.89
C ALA A 13 -45.58 18.71 -11.24
N CYS A 14 -46.28 19.59 -11.95
CA CYS A 14 -45.74 20.37 -13.05
C CYS A 14 -44.61 21.26 -12.52
N GLY A 15 -43.37 20.95 -12.87
CA GLY A 15 -42.22 21.83 -12.68
C GLY A 15 -41.78 22.34 -14.04
N SER A 16 -42.08 23.62 -14.29
CA SER A 16 -41.70 24.44 -15.44
C SER A 16 -40.26 24.21 -15.91
N GLY A 17 -40.11 23.98 -17.22
CA GLY A 17 -38.82 23.95 -17.90
C GLY A 17 -38.11 25.30 -17.77
N GLN A 18 -36.86 25.25 -17.31
CA GLN A 18 -35.92 26.34 -17.45
C GLN A 18 -34.96 25.99 -18.57
N ALA A 19 -35.04 26.71 -19.68
CA ALA A 19 -34.10 26.59 -20.78
C ALA A 19 -32.68 26.96 -20.29
N PRO A 20 -31.63 26.25 -20.72
CA PRO A 20 -30.26 26.59 -20.39
C PRO A 20 -29.90 27.98 -20.97
N PRO A 21 -29.07 28.77 -20.28
CA PRO A 21 -28.66 30.08 -20.77
C PRO A 21 -27.83 29.96 -22.07
N PRO A 22 -27.90 30.96 -22.97
CA PRO A 22 -27.13 30.95 -24.20
C PRO A 22 -25.62 31.06 -23.92
N PRO A 23 -24.77 30.48 -24.79
CA PRO A 23 -23.32 30.60 -24.67
C PRO A 23 -22.85 32.05 -24.84
N PRO A 24 -21.73 32.44 -24.20
CA PRO A 24 -21.18 33.77 -24.33
C PRO A 24 -20.66 34.05 -25.77
N PRO A 25 -20.63 35.32 -26.20
CA PRO A 25 -20.19 35.69 -27.54
C PRO A 25 -18.68 35.44 -27.73
N PRO A 26 -18.21 35.19 -28.98
CA PRO A 26 -16.79 35.06 -29.29
C PRO A 26 -16.05 36.37 -29.01
N GLN A 27 -14.91 36.28 -28.33
CA GLN A 27 -14.03 37.44 -28.13
C GLN A 27 -13.20 37.72 -29.39
N PRO A 28 -12.90 39.00 -29.72
CA PRO A 28 -12.04 39.35 -30.84
C PRO A 28 -10.60 38.87 -30.63
N VAL A 29 -10.05 38.17 -31.63
CA VAL A 29 -8.64 37.78 -31.66
C VAL A 29 -7.79 39.00 -32.04
N VAL A 30 -6.96 39.48 -31.13
CA VAL A 30 -5.98 40.53 -31.41
C VAL A 30 -4.74 39.90 -32.04
N ALA A 31 -4.39 40.32 -33.24
CA ALA A 31 -3.15 39.91 -33.91
C ALA A 31 -1.92 40.51 -33.22
N PRO A 32 -0.82 39.76 -33.02
CA PRO A 32 0.41 40.31 -32.46
C PRO A 32 1.14 41.23 -33.47
N PRO A 33 1.86 42.26 -32.99
CA PRO A 33 2.60 43.18 -33.85
C PRO A 33 3.87 42.53 -34.44
N PRO A 34 4.39 43.05 -35.57
CA PRO A 34 5.58 42.52 -36.22
C PRO A 34 6.86 42.86 -35.42
N VAL A 35 7.72 41.87 -35.23
CA VAL A 35 9.01 42.00 -34.54
C VAL A 35 10.08 42.43 -35.54
N ALA A 36 10.77 43.55 -35.26
CA ALA A 36 11.92 44.01 -36.01
C ALA A 36 13.14 43.09 -35.79
N THR A 37 13.84 42.73 -36.86
CA THR A 37 15.04 41.88 -36.83
C THR A 37 16.27 42.69 -36.40
N ALA A 38 16.94 42.26 -35.32
CA ALA A 38 18.24 42.75 -34.91
C ALA A 38 19.39 42.04 -35.68
N PRO A 39 20.54 42.68 -35.92
CA PRO A 39 21.66 42.10 -36.67
C PRO A 39 22.38 40.98 -35.90
N ALA A 40 22.92 40.01 -36.66
CA ALA A 40 23.51 38.77 -36.14
C ALA A 40 24.84 39.00 -35.38
N PRO A 41 25.11 38.25 -34.29
CA PRO A 41 26.37 38.32 -33.55
C PRO A 41 27.51 37.57 -34.29
N PRO A 42 28.79 37.89 -34.00
CA PRO A 42 29.93 37.23 -34.62
C PRO A 42 30.07 35.76 -34.14
N PRO A 43 30.74 34.89 -34.93
CA PRO A 43 30.85 33.47 -34.60
C PRO A 43 31.73 33.23 -33.36
N PRO A 44 31.36 32.30 -32.47
CA PRO A 44 32.15 31.95 -31.29
C PRO A 44 33.39 31.12 -31.66
N ALA A 45 34.49 31.34 -30.92
CA ALA A 45 35.70 30.54 -30.99
C ALA A 45 35.45 29.09 -30.50
N PRO A 46 36.20 28.08 -31.00
CA PRO A 46 35.98 26.68 -30.63
C PRO A 46 36.32 26.47 -29.15
N THR A 47 35.29 26.24 -28.34
CA THR A 47 35.41 25.84 -26.94
C THR A 47 35.72 24.35 -26.90
N ALA A 48 36.80 23.99 -26.20
CA ALA A 48 37.21 22.61 -25.98
C ALA A 48 36.07 21.81 -25.32
N ALA A 49 35.80 20.62 -25.84
CA ALA A 49 34.80 19.71 -25.31
C ALA A 49 35.15 19.33 -23.85
N ALA A 50 34.30 19.75 -22.92
CA ALA A 50 34.36 19.25 -21.55
C ALA A 50 33.81 17.81 -21.53
N GLU A 51 34.65 16.90 -21.03
CA GLU A 51 34.34 15.50 -20.78
C GLU A 51 33.15 15.37 -19.81
N PRO A 52 32.14 14.51 -20.06
CA PRO A 52 31.00 14.37 -19.17
C PRO A 52 31.43 13.72 -17.85
N ALA A 53 31.22 14.45 -16.74
CA ALA A 53 31.44 13.91 -15.40
C ALA A 53 30.56 12.66 -15.17
N PRO A 54 31.08 11.62 -14.50
CA PRO A 54 30.32 10.40 -14.24
C PRO A 54 29.12 10.73 -13.35
N GLY A 55 27.92 10.56 -13.91
CA GLY A 55 26.67 10.70 -13.18
C GLY A 55 26.63 9.73 -12.01
N LYS A 56 26.45 10.27 -10.80
CA LYS A 56 26.15 9.46 -9.62
C LYS A 56 24.75 8.89 -9.79
N TYR A 57 24.66 7.60 -10.11
CA TYR A 57 23.41 6.86 -9.98
C TYR A 57 23.14 6.66 -8.49
N THR A 58 22.36 7.56 -7.87
CA THR A 58 21.63 7.22 -6.66
C THR A 58 20.35 6.53 -7.09
N THR A 59 20.42 5.22 -7.29
CA THR A 59 19.21 4.40 -7.44
C THR A 59 18.47 4.45 -6.10
N GLU A 60 17.42 5.26 -6.02
CA GLU A 60 16.55 5.29 -4.85
C GLU A 60 15.83 3.94 -4.76
N ILE A 61 16.22 3.10 -3.80
CA ILE A 61 15.58 1.81 -3.53
C ILE A 61 14.36 2.10 -2.64
N VAL A 62 13.19 2.27 -3.25
CA VAL A 62 11.93 2.39 -2.50
C VAL A 62 11.49 0.99 -2.08
N ILE A 63 11.65 0.64 -0.80
CA ILE A 63 11.14 -0.62 -0.25
C ILE A 63 9.76 -0.35 0.34
N HIS A 64 8.73 -0.86 -0.31
CA HIS A 64 7.37 -0.76 0.22
C HIS A 64 7.13 -1.84 1.28
N GLN A 65 6.79 -1.41 2.51
CA GLN A 65 6.57 -2.31 3.66
C GLN A 65 5.28 -1.97 4.40
N ALA A 66 4.62 -3.03 4.90
CA ALA A 66 3.36 -2.96 5.61
C ALA A 66 3.29 -4.13 6.59
N GLU A 67 2.45 -3.98 7.61
CA GLU A 67 2.42 -4.91 8.72
C GLU A 67 0.99 -5.14 9.25
N ILE A 68 0.81 -6.33 9.82
CA ILE A 68 -0.40 -6.76 10.53
C ILE A 68 0.05 -7.34 11.87
N HIS A 69 -0.58 -6.87 12.94
CA HIS A 69 -0.47 -7.43 14.28
C HIS A 69 -1.59 -8.45 14.48
N GLY A 70 -1.25 -9.60 15.06
CA GLY A 70 -2.17 -10.71 15.22
C GLY A 70 -1.74 -11.70 16.28
N LYS A 71 -2.48 -12.81 16.33
CA LYS A 71 -2.17 -13.97 17.18
C LYS A 71 -1.96 -15.20 16.31
N VAL A 72 -1.03 -16.06 16.70
CA VAL A 72 -0.90 -17.37 16.07
C VAL A 72 -2.18 -18.16 16.34
N LYS A 73 -2.87 -18.59 15.30
CA LYS A 73 -4.02 -19.48 15.40
C LYS A 73 -3.58 -20.93 15.39
N LEU A 74 -2.70 -21.27 14.45
CA LEU A 74 -2.20 -22.63 14.25
C LEU A 74 -0.89 -22.60 13.47
N LYS A 75 0.02 -23.52 13.78
CA LYS A 75 1.14 -23.89 12.92
C LYS A 75 1.00 -25.37 12.53
N ALA A 76 0.94 -25.65 11.23
CA ALA A 76 0.84 -26.99 10.67
C ALA A 76 1.96 -27.19 9.62
N GLY A 77 3.04 -27.86 10.03
CA GLY A 77 4.25 -27.97 9.21
C GLY A 77 4.82 -26.58 8.89
N LYS A 78 4.91 -26.26 7.60
CA LYS A 78 5.37 -24.94 7.12
C LYS A 78 4.28 -23.88 7.11
N LYS A 79 3.00 -24.27 7.19
CA LYS A 79 1.88 -23.31 7.17
C LYS A 79 1.69 -22.72 8.56
N LEU A 80 1.70 -21.40 8.64
CA LEU A 80 1.41 -20.61 9.83
C LEU A 80 0.15 -19.79 9.58
N LEU A 81 -0.89 -20.04 10.36
CA LEU A 81 -2.13 -19.28 10.34
C LEU A 81 -2.13 -18.26 11.46
N ILE A 82 -2.36 -17.00 11.09
CA ILE A 82 -2.34 -15.86 11.99
C ILE A 82 -3.71 -15.21 11.95
N GLU A 83 -4.33 -15.06 13.11
CA GLU A 83 -5.55 -14.29 13.28
C GLU A 83 -5.19 -12.80 13.36
N PRO A 84 -5.56 -11.99 12.34
CA PRO A 84 -5.25 -10.58 12.35
C PRO A 84 -6.09 -9.86 13.40
N LEU A 85 -5.46 -9.01 14.19
CA LEU A 85 -6.12 -8.16 15.18
C LEU A 85 -6.13 -6.70 14.73
N VAL A 86 -5.01 -6.21 14.21
CA VAL A 86 -4.84 -4.83 13.76
C VAL A 86 -3.98 -4.81 12.50
N ALA A 87 -4.49 -4.21 11.42
CA ALA A 87 -3.69 -3.84 10.26
C ALA A 87 -3.24 -2.38 10.42
N THR A 88 -1.95 -2.09 10.22
CA THR A 88 -1.45 -0.71 10.31
C THR A 88 -1.36 -0.04 8.93
N SER A 89 -1.61 -0.80 7.86
CA SER A 89 -1.63 -0.32 6.48
C SER A 89 -2.91 -0.76 5.75
N GLN A 90 -3.29 0.02 4.73
CA GLN A 90 -4.37 -0.33 3.80
C GLN A 90 -3.92 -1.35 2.73
N THR A 91 -2.61 -1.47 2.50
CA THR A 91 -2.07 -2.51 1.63
C THR A 91 -2.41 -3.87 2.25
N VAL A 92 -2.86 -4.80 1.43
CA VAL A 92 -3.17 -6.17 1.88
C VAL A 92 -2.04 -7.13 1.46
N PRO A 93 -1.68 -8.12 2.29
CA PRO A 93 -0.73 -9.14 1.88
C PRO A 93 -1.30 -9.98 0.73
N GLN A 94 -0.56 -10.05 -0.37
CA GLN A 94 -0.90 -10.83 -1.55
C GLN A 94 -0.10 -12.12 -1.59
N LYS A 95 -0.68 -13.18 -2.17
CA LYS A 95 0.01 -14.47 -2.34
C LYS A 95 1.38 -14.28 -3.02
N GLY A 96 2.42 -14.86 -2.42
CA GLY A 96 3.80 -14.77 -2.92
C GLY A 96 4.60 -13.58 -2.39
N ASN A 97 3.96 -12.62 -1.69
CA ASN A 97 4.71 -11.54 -1.03
C ASN A 97 5.66 -12.13 0.02
N LYS A 98 6.89 -11.62 0.06
CA LYS A 98 7.84 -11.96 1.12
C LYS A 98 7.31 -11.47 2.46
N ALA A 99 7.31 -12.34 3.45
CA ALA A 99 6.78 -12.09 4.77
C ALA A 99 7.83 -12.40 5.85
N GLU A 100 7.90 -11.54 6.84
CA GLU A 100 8.70 -11.73 8.05
C GLU A 100 7.76 -11.78 9.25
N VAL A 101 7.95 -12.76 10.11
CA VAL A 101 7.12 -12.98 11.29
C VAL A 101 7.95 -12.65 12.52
N PHE A 102 7.48 -11.65 13.26
CA PHE A 102 8.06 -11.23 14.52
C PHE A 102 7.17 -11.67 15.68
N ARG A 103 7.78 -12.09 16.79
CA ARG A 103 7.10 -12.42 18.04
C ARG A 103 7.38 -11.33 19.07
N VAL A 104 6.38 -10.99 19.88
CA VAL A 104 6.60 -10.12 21.04
C VAL A 104 7.40 -10.84 22.13
N VAL A 105 8.42 -10.18 22.68
CA VAL A 105 9.27 -10.68 23.77
C VAL A 105 9.20 -9.83 25.04
N GLY A 106 8.82 -8.55 24.92
CA GLY A 106 8.57 -7.64 26.04
C GLY A 106 7.11 -7.63 26.49
N LYS A 107 6.83 -7.01 27.64
CA LYS A 107 5.48 -6.92 28.21
C LYS A 107 4.59 -5.87 27.51
N ASP A 108 5.20 -4.88 26.88
CA ASP A 108 4.49 -3.69 26.39
C ASP A 108 4.48 -3.57 24.85
N GLY A 109 5.16 -4.48 24.13
CA GLY A 109 5.09 -4.56 22.66
C GLY A 109 5.76 -3.38 21.93
N ALA A 110 6.73 -2.70 22.57
CA ALA A 110 7.52 -1.66 21.94
C ALA A 110 8.29 -2.21 20.72
N GLU A 111 8.76 -1.36 19.80
CA GLU A 111 9.49 -1.85 18.60
C GLU A 111 10.74 -2.69 18.94
N SER A 112 11.41 -2.36 20.05
CA SER A 112 12.52 -3.13 20.63
C SER A 112 12.11 -4.50 21.20
N ASP A 113 10.82 -4.78 21.32
CA ASP A 113 10.25 -5.99 21.91
C ASP A 113 9.82 -7.02 20.83
N TRP A 114 10.18 -6.82 19.57
CA TRP A 114 9.82 -7.72 18.48
C TRP A 114 11.02 -8.53 17.99
N LEU A 115 10.97 -9.84 18.20
CA LEU A 115 11.99 -10.79 17.78
C LEU A 115 11.60 -11.43 16.45
N LEU A 116 12.44 -11.33 15.42
CA LEU A 116 12.25 -12.07 14.17
C LEU A 116 12.37 -13.58 14.45
N VAL A 117 11.31 -14.33 14.15
CA VAL A 117 11.24 -15.78 14.42
C VAL A 117 11.09 -16.62 13.16
N ALA A 118 10.63 -16.04 12.07
CA ALA A 118 10.56 -16.72 10.78
C ALA A 118 10.56 -15.74 9.61
N GLU A 119 11.06 -16.23 8.48
CA GLU A 119 10.92 -15.64 7.16
C GLU A 119 10.08 -16.60 6.30
N GLY A 120 9.29 -16.06 5.40
CA GLY A 120 8.38 -16.85 4.60
C GLY A 120 7.73 -16.06 3.48
N GLU A 121 6.65 -16.62 2.97
CA GLU A 121 5.84 -16.01 1.93
C GLU A 121 4.36 -16.08 2.31
N VAL A 122 3.58 -15.10 1.89
CA VAL A 122 2.14 -15.12 2.03
C VAL A 122 1.56 -16.27 1.19
N GLY A 123 0.90 -17.23 1.83
CA GLY A 123 0.37 -18.43 1.18
C GLY A 123 -0.87 -18.16 0.31
N GLU A 124 -1.74 -17.26 0.78
CA GLU A 124 -2.95 -16.83 0.07
C GLU A 124 -3.17 -15.32 0.25
N THR A 125 -3.74 -14.67 -0.78
CA THR A 125 -4.12 -13.25 -0.68
C THR A 125 -5.12 -13.06 0.44
N TRP A 126 -4.78 -12.18 1.38
CA TRP A 126 -5.59 -11.97 2.57
C TRP A 126 -6.92 -11.30 2.23
N VAL A 127 -7.97 -11.78 2.91
CA VAL A 127 -9.31 -11.23 2.85
C VAL A 127 -9.71 -10.84 4.27
N GLN A 128 -10.26 -9.64 4.43
CA GLN A 128 -10.68 -9.12 5.73
C GLN A 128 -11.58 -10.11 6.48
N GLY A 129 -11.30 -10.32 7.77
CA GLY A 129 -12.01 -11.29 8.61
C GLY A 129 -11.51 -12.74 8.49
N LYS A 130 -10.59 -13.05 7.56
CA LYS A 130 -9.90 -14.35 7.50
C LYS A 130 -8.53 -14.30 8.16
N SER A 131 -8.00 -15.47 8.48
CA SER A 131 -6.61 -15.61 8.92
C SER A 131 -5.64 -15.30 7.79
N VAL A 132 -4.49 -14.71 8.12
CA VAL A 132 -3.35 -14.60 7.22
C VAL A 132 -2.61 -15.93 7.21
N GLU A 133 -2.40 -16.51 6.03
CA GLU A 133 -1.57 -17.70 5.85
C GLU A 133 -0.16 -17.27 5.45
N VAL A 134 0.84 -17.70 6.23
CA VAL A 134 2.27 -17.56 5.90
C VAL A 134 2.86 -18.95 5.73
N THR A 135 3.47 -19.20 4.57
CA THR A 135 4.32 -20.37 4.35
C THR A 135 5.72 -20.05 4.85
N VAL A 136 6.10 -20.64 5.98
CA VAL A 136 7.42 -20.48 6.59
C VAL A 136 8.48 -21.16 5.73
N LEU A 137 9.45 -20.38 5.27
CA LEU A 137 10.58 -20.84 4.48
C LEU A 137 11.80 -21.06 5.37
N ASP A 138 12.06 -20.12 6.28
CA ASP A 138 13.12 -20.21 7.28
C ASP A 138 12.58 -19.92 8.68
N GLU A 139 12.93 -20.77 9.63
CA GLU A 139 12.52 -20.63 11.03
C GLU A 139 13.76 -20.41 11.89
N LYS A 140 13.81 -19.27 12.60
CA LYS A 140 14.92 -18.92 13.49
C LYS A 140 14.78 -19.67 14.81
N LYS A 141 15.10 -20.97 14.81
CA LYS A 141 14.94 -21.88 15.97
C LYS A 141 15.81 -21.54 17.17
N ASP A 142 16.90 -20.80 16.95
CA ASP A 142 17.84 -20.36 17.98
C ASP A 142 17.47 -19.00 18.57
N ALA A 143 16.36 -18.40 18.14
CA ALA A 143 15.88 -17.14 18.68
C ALA A 143 15.46 -17.36 20.15
N LEU A 144 16.18 -16.76 21.10
CA LEU A 144 15.87 -16.90 22.52
C LEU A 144 14.87 -15.83 22.94
N VAL A 145 13.88 -16.21 23.75
CA VAL A 145 12.98 -15.26 24.40
C VAL A 145 13.45 -15.12 25.84
N ASN A 146 13.95 -13.94 26.20
CA ASN A 146 14.49 -13.66 27.54
C ASN A 146 15.58 -14.67 27.97
N GLY A 147 16.45 -15.07 27.04
CA GLY A 147 17.54 -16.03 27.28
C GLY A 147 17.11 -17.50 27.34
N GLN A 148 15.83 -17.81 27.11
CA GLN A 148 15.30 -19.17 27.13
C GLN A 148 14.80 -19.62 25.76
N LYS A 149 14.98 -20.91 25.47
CA LYS A 149 14.38 -21.54 24.28
C LYS A 149 12.87 -21.56 24.45
N ALA A 150 12.15 -21.03 23.47
CA ALA A 150 10.70 -20.97 23.51
C ALA A 150 10.10 -21.51 22.21
N PHE A 151 8.89 -22.06 22.29
CA PHE A 151 8.14 -22.38 21.08
C PHE A 151 7.50 -21.09 20.54
N HIS A 152 8.02 -20.57 19.42
CA HIS A 152 7.63 -19.25 18.90
C HIS A 152 6.23 -19.19 18.29
N PHE A 153 5.66 -20.35 17.94
CA PHE A 153 4.38 -20.43 17.24
C PHE A 153 3.32 -21.19 18.04
N ALA A 154 3.38 -21.10 19.37
CA ALA A 154 2.28 -21.58 20.21
C ALA A 154 0.99 -20.81 19.88
N PRO A 155 -0.17 -21.46 19.76
CA PRO A 155 -1.45 -20.77 19.60
C PRO A 155 -1.66 -19.68 20.65
N GLY A 156 -2.18 -18.53 20.25
CA GLY A 156 -2.36 -17.35 21.10
C GLY A 156 -1.12 -16.44 21.21
N THR A 157 0.06 -16.87 20.74
CA THR A 157 1.26 -16.03 20.73
C THR A 157 1.04 -14.79 19.87
N MET A 158 1.31 -13.61 20.43
CA MET A 158 1.24 -12.34 19.72
C MET A 158 2.38 -12.24 18.72
N VAL A 159 2.02 -11.94 17.48
CA VAL A 159 2.95 -11.83 16.36
C VAL A 159 2.64 -10.59 15.51
N ARG A 160 3.67 -10.10 14.82
CA ARG A 160 3.59 -9.08 13.79
C ARG A 160 4.09 -9.70 12.49
N VAL A 161 3.29 -9.62 11.44
CA VAL A 161 3.65 -10.04 10.10
C VAL A 161 3.97 -8.79 9.32
N ARG A 162 5.21 -8.67 8.82
CA ARG A 162 5.62 -7.62 7.90
C ARG A 162 5.76 -8.22 6.51
N TRP A 163 5.27 -7.56 5.47
CA TRP A 163 5.49 -8.01 4.09
C TRP A 163 5.95 -6.88 3.18
N GLN A 164 6.55 -7.29 2.06
CA GLN A 164 7.03 -6.40 0.99
C GLN A 164 6.13 -6.57 -0.25
N TRP A 165 5.91 -5.49 -1.01
CA TRP A 165 5.21 -5.50 -2.30
C TRP A 165 5.93 -4.62 -3.33
#